data_AF-A0A232FAY6-F1
#
_entry.id   AF-A0A232FAY6-F1
#
_cell.length_a   1.000
_cell.length_b   1.000
_cell.length_c   1.000
_cell.angle_alpha   90.00
_cell.angle_beta   90.00
_cell.angle_gamma   90.00
#
_symmetry.space_group_name_H-M   'P 1'
#
loop_
_entity.id
_entity.type
_entity.pdbx_description
1 polymer ?
#
loop_
_entity_poly.entity_id
_entity_poly.type
_entity_poly.pdbx_seq_one_letter_code
_entity_poly.pdbx_strand_id
1 'polypeptide(L)'
;MKTHPLLSFGNYYTTERSFYRTTSSTDWKKSMTVVLYYMPHSPPCRSVMMVAKHLGVQFNLKFISIPQLEQLKPSFLEINPQHTVPTMDDNGFILWER
;
A
#
# COMPACT_ATOMS: atom_id res chain seq x y z
N MET A 1 -55.22 -2.74 27.57
CA MET A 1 -55.79 -1.67 28.42
C MET A 1 -54.94 -1.61 29.68
N LYS A 2 -54.22 -0.56 30.07
CA LYS A 2 -54.15 0.87 29.71
C LYS A 2 -52.73 1.33 30.16
N THR A 3 -51.94 1.85 29.22
CA THR A 3 -51.48 3.27 29.14
C THR A 3 -50.30 3.66 30.05
N HIS A 4 -49.14 3.90 29.44
CA HIS A 4 -48.14 4.87 29.92
C HIS A 4 -48.67 6.31 29.71
N PRO A 5 -48.24 7.29 30.52
CA PRO A 5 -47.41 8.37 29.96
C PRO A 5 -46.32 8.90 30.93
N LEU A 6 -45.08 9.06 30.43
CA LEU A 6 -44.40 10.32 30.10
C LEU A 6 -43.99 11.22 31.29
N LEU A 7 -42.69 11.21 31.60
CA LEU A 7 -41.98 12.43 31.99
C LEU A 7 -40.77 12.60 31.07
N SER A 8 -40.88 13.63 30.24
CA SER A 8 -39.89 14.14 29.30
C SER A 8 -38.89 15.01 30.05
N PHE A 9 -37.60 14.68 30.02
CA PHE A 9 -36.52 15.66 30.17
C PHE A 9 -35.27 15.20 29.43
N GLY A 10 -34.74 16.08 28.57
CA GLY A 10 -33.33 16.08 28.18
C GLY A 10 -33.03 15.46 26.82
N ASN A 11 -33.15 16.27 25.76
CA ASN A 11 -32.45 16.03 24.50
C ASN A 11 -30.93 16.06 24.76
N TYR A 12 -30.28 14.91 24.70
CA TYR A 12 -28.85 14.84 24.44
C TYR A 12 -28.68 14.17 23.08
N TYR A 13 -28.56 14.99 22.04
CA TYR A 13 -28.06 14.56 20.75
C TYR A 13 -26.60 14.13 20.95
N THR A 14 -26.37 12.85 21.22
CA THR A 14 -25.05 12.25 21.00
C THR A 14 -25.03 11.71 19.58
N THR A 15 -24.33 12.44 18.72
CA THR A 15 -24.01 12.14 17.33
C THR A 15 -22.99 10.98 17.26
N GLU A 16 -23.33 9.80 17.77
CA GLU A 16 -22.50 8.59 17.64
C GLU A 16 -23.01 7.66 16.54
N ARG A 17 -23.27 8.24 15.36
CA ARG A 17 -23.62 7.47 14.16
C ARG A 17 -22.76 7.87 12.98
N SER A 18 -21.43 7.81 13.15
CA SER A 18 -20.45 7.86 12.05
C SER A 18 -19.09 7.32 12.50
N PHE A 19 -19.02 6.09 13.03
CA PHE A 19 -17.72 5.44 13.30
C PHE A 19 -17.56 4.03 12.72
N TYR A 20 -18.50 3.58 11.89
CA TYR A 20 -18.18 2.56 10.89
C TYR A 20 -18.13 3.28 9.54
N ARG A 21 -16.96 3.77 9.16
CA ARG A 21 -16.70 3.93 7.73
C ARG A 21 -16.72 2.51 7.19
N THR A 22 -17.76 2.14 6.45
CA THR A 22 -17.78 0.89 5.70
C THR A 22 -16.65 0.98 4.68
N THR A 23 -15.43 0.61 5.07
CA THR A 23 -14.36 0.40 4.10
C THR A 23 -14.90 -0.69 3.20
N SER A 24 -15.01 -0.35 1.91
CA SER A 24 -15.45 -1.31 0.92
C SER A 24 -14.53 -2.53 1.03
N SER A 25 -15.03 -3.75 0.81
CA SER A 25 -14.23 -4.98 1.02
C SER A 25 -12.95 -5.07 0.15
N THR A 26 -12.69 -4.04 -0.65
CA THR A 26 -11.56 -3.87 -1.56
C THR A 26 -10.49 -2.90 -1.04
N ASP A 27 -10.77 -2.09 0.00
CA ASP A 27 -9.84 -1.07 0.49
C ASP A 27 -8.60 -1.68 1.18
N TRP A 28 -8.75 -2.79 1.91
CA TRP A 28 -7.61 -3.52 2.48
C TRP A 28 -6.76 -4.20 1.39
N LYS A 29 -7.37 -4.65 0.29
CA LYS A 29 -6.64 -5.28 -0.83
C LYS A 29 -5.71 -4.30 -1.55
N LYS A 30 -6.07 -3.02 -1.60
CA LYS A 30 -5.22 -1.97 -2.18
C LYS A 30 -4.04 -1.60 -1.29
N SER A 31 -4.15 -1.79 0.03
CA SER A 31 -3.08 -1.51 0.99
C SER A 31 -2.20 -2.73 1.34
N MET A 32 -2.30 -3.84 0.59
CA MET A 32 -1.51 -5.06 0.87
C MET A 32 -0.60 -5.49 -0.27
N THR A 33 -0.56 -4.74 -1.37
CA THR A 33 0.28 -5.10 -2.52
C THR A 33 1.62 -4.39 -2.42
N VAL A 34 2.65 -5.14 -2.08
CA VAL A 34 4.04 -4.68 -2.08
C VAL A 34 4.42 -4.23 -3.49
N VAL A 35 4.98 -3.02 -3.61
CA VAL A 35 5.44 -2.44 -4.86
C VAL A 35 6.89 -2.85 -5.10
N LEU A 36 7.19 -3.32 -6.31
CA LEU A 36 8.55 -3.65 -6.72
C LEU A 36 8.95 -2.79 -7.91
N TYR A 37 9.89 -1.87 -7.69
CA TYR A 37 10.55 -1.11 -8.74
C TYR A 37 11.64 -1.98 -9.37
N TYR A 38 11.53 -2.29 -10.67
CA TYR A 38 12.35 -3.30 -11.31
C TYR A 38 12.64 -3.03 -12.79
N MET A 39 13.67 -3.70 -13.30
CA MET A 39 13.94 -3.84 -14.72
C MET A 39 14.05 -5.34 -15.05
N PRO A 40 13.24 -5.90 -15.99
CA PRO A 40 13.25 -7.34 -16.31
C PRO A 40 14.61 -7.90 -16.75
N HIS A 41 15.47 -7.05 -17.32
CA HIS A 41 16.81 -7.45 -17.75
C HIS A 41 17.82 -7.56 -16.61
N SER A 42 17.54 -6.95 -15.45
CA SER A 42 18.47 -6.89 -14.33
C SER A 42 18.55 -8.23 -13.57
N PRO A 43 19.73 -8.85 -13.44
CA PRO A 43 19.92 -10.09 -12.66
C PRO A 43 19.39 -10.04 -11.21
N PRO A 44 19.64 -8.98 -10.41
CA PRO A 44 19.12 -8.92 -9.04
C PRO A 44 17.58 -8.81 -8.99
N CYS A 45 16.96 -8.12 -9.97
CA CYS A 45 15.49 -8.07 -10.07
C CYS A 45 14.89 -9.46 -10.32
N ARG A 46 15.52 -10.25 -11.21
CA ARG A 46 15.07 -11.63 -11.49
C ARG A 46 15.15 -12.53 -10.26
N SER A 47 16.17 -12.36 -9.43
CA SER A 47 16.33 -13.13 -8.20
C SER A 47 15.14 -12.90 -7.25
N VAL A 48 14.76 -11.65 -7.02
CA VAL A 48 13.57 -11.30 -6.21
C VAL A 48 12.29 -11.85 -6.83
N MET A 49 12.11 -11.72 -8.14
CA MET A 49 10.93 -12.25 -8.84
C MET A 49 10.82 -13.78 -8.78
N MET A 50 11.95 -14.50 -8.86
CA MET A 50 11.99 -15.96 -8.75
C MET A 50 11.56 -16.43 -7.36
N VAL A 51 12.07 -15.79 -6.31
CA VAL A 51 11.67 -16.07 -4.93
C VAL A 51 10.19 -15.77 -4.72
N ALA A 52 9.71 -14.62 -5.18
CA ALA A 52 8.29 -14.26 -5.05
C ALA A 52 7.38 -15.25 -5.78
N LYS A 53 7.75 -15.68 -6.99
CA LYS A 53 7.02 -16.71 -7.72
C LYS A 53 7.00 -18.04 -6.97
N HIS A 54 8.13 -18.44 -6.37
CA HIS A 54 8.22 -19.66 -5.57
C HIS A 54 7.33 -19.59 -4.31
N LEU A 55 7.26 -18.42 -3.67
CA LEU A 55 6.44 -18.18 -2.48
C LEU A 55 4.98 -17.85 -2.77
N GLY A 56 4.59 -17.70 -4.05
CA GLY A 56 3.23 -17.27 -4.43
C GLY A 56 2.91 -15.81 -4.09
N VAL A 57 3.92 -14.98 -3.87
CA VAL A 57 3.76 -13.55 -3.58
C VAL A 57 3.59 -12.77 -4.89
N GLN A 58 2.58 -11.91 -4.92
CA GLN A 58 2.33 -11.02 -6.06
C GLN A 58 2.80 -9.61 -5.72
N PHE A 59 3.57 -9.02 -6.63
CA PHE A 59 4.00 -7.62 -6.52
C PHE A 59 3.21 -6.73 -7.46
N ASN A 60 3.05 -5.47 -7.04
CA ASN A 60 2.73 -4.39 -7.95
C ASN A 60 4.03 -3.94 -8.64
N LEU A 61 4.23 -4.38 -9.87
CA LEU A 61 5.45 -4.17 -10.63
C LEU A 61 5.49 -2.76 -11.24
N LYS A 62 6.48 -1.95 -10.85
CA LYS A 62 6.78 -0.65 -11.47
C LYS A 62 8.06 -0.75 -12.28
N PHE A 63 7.93 -0.65 -13.60
CA PHE A 63 9.08 -0.66 -14.50
C PHE A 63 9.91 0.61 -14.35
N ILE A 64 11.23 0.46 -14.20
CA ILE A 64 12.20 1.56 -14.21
C ILE A 64 13.20 1.31 -15.34
N SER A 65 13.28 2.25 -16.27
CA SER A 65 14.23 2.17 -17.39
C SER A 65 15.62 2.65 -17.00
N ILE A 66 16.54 1.70 -16.83
CA ILE A 66 17.96 2.00 -16.58
C ILE A 66 18.64 2.69 -17.78
N PRO A 67 18.43 2.27 -19.04
CA PRO A 67 19.06 2.92 -20.19
C PRO A 67 18.65 4.39 -20.36
N GLN A 68 17.43 4.75 -19.94
CA GLN A 68 16.89 6.11 -19.98
C GLN A 68 17.12 6.87 -18.66
N LEU A 69 17.94 6.32 -17.76
CA LEU A 69 18.34 6.93 -16.50
C LEU A 69 17.17 7.28 -15.57
N GLU A 70 16.07 6.51 -15.62
CA GLU A 70 14.88 6.81 -14.82
C GLU A 70 15.13 6.66 -13.31
N GLN A 71 16.08 5.83 -12.92
CA GLN A 71 16.56 5.68 -11.54
C GLN A 71 17.26 6.94 -11.00
N LEU A 72 17.65 7.87 -11.87
CA LEU A 72 18.25 9.16 -11.47
C LEU A 72 17.21 10.28 -11.37
N LYS A 73 15.94 10.02 -11.75
CA LYS A 73 14.88 11.03 -11.63
C LYS A 73 14.64 11.33 -10.14
N PRO A 74 14.40 12.59 -9.76
CA PRO A 74 14.12 12.97 -8.38
C PRO A 74 13.02 12.13 -7.72
N SER A 75 11.97 11.80 -8.48
CA SER A 75 10.86 10.96 -8.05
C SER A 75 11.25 9.56 -7.60
N PHE A 76 12.37 9.01 -8.10
CA PHE A 76 12.89 7.72 -7.68
C PHE A 76 13.96 7.87 -6.59
N LEU A 77 14.77 8.94 -6.64
CA LEU A 77 15.79 9.24 -5.63
C LEU A 77 15.18 9.51 -4.24
N GLU A 78 13.99 10.11 -4.18
CA GLU A 78 13.24 10.27 -2.93
C GLU A 78 12.87 8.92 -2.28
N ILE A 79 12.71 7.88 -3.10
CA ILE A 79 12.39 6.52 -2.65
C ILE A 79 13.67 5.77 -2.29
N ASN A 80 14.62 5.73 -3.23
CA ASN A 80 15.90 5.07 -3.08
C ASN A 80 17.05 6.03 -3.48
N PRO A 81 17.70 6.70 -2.50
CA PRO A 81 18.84 7.58 -2.78
C PRO A 81 20.07 6.84 -3.33
N GLN A 82 20.14 5.52 -3.16
CA GLN A 82 21.16 4.66 -3.77
C GLN A 82 20.89 4.40 -5.25
N HIS A 83 19.80 4.91 -5.85
CA HIS A 83 19.53 4.85 -7.30
C HIS A 83 19.62 3.45 -7.92
N THR A 84 19.36 2.41 -7.14
CA THR A 84 19.47 1.00 -7.55
C THR A 84 18.09 0.38 -7.76
N VAL A 85 18.07 -0.69 -8.56
CA VAL A 85 16.95 -1.63 -8.64
C VAL A 85 17.50 -3.04 -8.41
N PRO A 86 16.74 -3.95 -7.77
CA PRO A 86 15.36 -3.80 -7.31
C PRO A 86 15.22 -2.92 -6.05
N THR A 87 14.13 -2.16 -5.97
CA THR A 87 13.69 -1.47 -4.74
C THR A 87 12.27 -1.93 -4.40
N MET A 88 12.03 -2.27 -3.14
CA MET A 88 10.72 -2.70 -2.65
C MET A 88 10.10 -1.62 -1.77
N ASP A 89 8.79 -1.40 -1.89
CA ASP A 89 8.00 -0.50 -1.06
C ASP A 89 6.77 -1.26 -0.55
N ASP A 90 6.79 -1.57 0.74
CA ASP A 90 5.67 -2.16 1.47
C ASP A 90 5.03 -1.08 2.35
N ASN A 91 4.05 -0.37 1.80
CA ASN A 91 3.27 0.63 2.52
C ASN A 91 4.13 1.71 3.21
N GLY A 92 5.18 2.17 2.54
CA GLY A 92 6.13 3.16 3.08
C GLY A 92 7.34 2.57 3.78
N PHE A 93 7.39 1.24 3.99
CA PHE A 93 8.62 0.55 4.33
C PHE A 93 9.42 0.27 3.04
N ILE A 94 10.49 1.04 2.83
CA ILE A 94 11.31 0.96 1.63
C ILE A 94 12.57 0.14 1.90
N LEU A 95 12.87 -0.82 1.03
CA LEU A 95 14.03 -1.71 1.14
C LEU A 95 14.81 -1.78 -0.18
N TRP A 96 16.13 -1.66 -0.07
CA TRP A 96 17.12 -1.92 -1.14
C TRP A 96 18.43 -2.43 -0.51
N GLU A 97 19.22 -3.17 -1.27
CA GLU A 97 20.50 -3.73 -0.82
C GLU A 97 21.69 -2.90 -1.32
N ARG A 98 22.84 -2.98 -0.62
CA ARG A 98 24.07 -2.23 -0.93
C ARG A 98 25.05 -3.01 -1.82
#